data_AF-A0A8T4BPZ7-F1
#
_entry.id   AF-A0A8T4BPZ7-F1
#
_cell.length_a   1.000
_cell.length_b   1.000
_cell.length_c   1.000
_cell.angle_alpha   90.00
_cell.angle_beta   90.00
_cell.angle_gamma   90.00
#
_symmetry.space_group_name_H-M   'P 1'
#
loop_
_entity.id
_entity.type
_entity.pdbx_description
1 polymer ?
#
loop_
_entity_poly.entity_id
_entity_poly.type
_entity_poly.pdbx_seq_one_letter_code
_entity_poly.pdbx_strand_id
1 'polypeptide(L)'
;MSSNKKSKDAEDILSEFDSRSNPEPTPEPTPEPTPEPTPEPTPEPTPEPTPEPTPEPTPEPTPEPTPEPTPATETSETPKIHEERDVIFVGTKPIMTYVSATLTQLSTRTTVTIKARGKRITQAVDVSQMIVKRMDSVGYVISDVRISSDSLTSQDGKQRNVSTMEIDITKN
;
A
#
# COMPACT_ATOMS: atom_id res chain seq x y z
N MET A 1 82.76 43.84 -9.90
CA MET A 1 83.45 43.20 -11.04
C MET A 1 82.62 41.96 -11.39
N SER A 2 81.94 41.89 -12.54
CA SER A 2 82.49 41.85 -13.92
C SER A 2 83.27 40.55 -14.15
N SER A 3 83.15 39.79 -15.23
CA SER A 3 82.43 39.95 -16.50
C SER A 3 82.52 38.63 -17.29
N ASN A 4 81.46 38.31 -18.04
CA ASN A 4 81.45 37.97 -19.47
C ASN A 4 82.34 36.82 -20.02
N LYS A 5 81.74 35.82 -20.67
CA LYS A 5 81.99 35.61 -22.12
C LYS A 5 80.92 34.76 -22.82
N LYS A 6 80.21 35.45 -23.71
CA LYS A 6 79.19 35.02 -24.67
C LYS A 6 79.90 34.80 -26.02
N SER A 7 79.95 33.58 -26.56
CA SER A 7 80.31 33.35 -27.99
C SER A 7 80.03 31.95 -28.55
N LYS A 8 79.33 31.04 -27.85
CA LYS A 8 79.16 29.66 -28.32
C LYS A 8 77.82 29.41 -29.05
N ASP A 9 76.91 30.38 -28.97
CA ASP A 9 75.52 30.22 -29.40
C ASP A 9 75.32 30.36 -30.92
N ALA A 10 76.30 30.86 -31.68
CA ALA A 10 76.09 31.17 -33.10
C ALA A 10 76.20 29.95 -34.03
N GLU A 11 76.97 28.92 -33.66
CA GLU A 11 77.14 27.73 -34.50
C GLU A 11 76.03 26.68 -34.30
N ASP A 12 75.47 26.59 -33.09
CA ASP A 12 74.37 25.65 -32.78
C ASP A 12 73.07 25.99 -33.52
N ILE A 13 72.85 27.26 -33.84
CA ILE A 13 71.60 27.71 -34.47
C ILE A 13 71.52 27.27 -35.95
N LEU A 14 72.66 27.12 -36.63
CA LEU A 14 72.69 26.80 -38.06
C LEU A 14 72.49 25.31 -38.34
N SER A 15 72.96 24.43 -37.46
CA SER A 15 72.76 22.97 -37.58
C SER A 15 71.32 22.53 -37.26
N GLU A 16 70.62 23.29 -36.41
CA GLU A 16 69.25 22.96 -36.01
C GLU A 16 68.21 23.24 -37.11
N PHE A 17 68.54 24.02 -38.14
CA PHE A 17 67.61 24.34 -39.23
C PHE A 17 67.49 23.21 -40.26
N ASP A 18 68.56 22.45 -40.50
CA ASP A 18 68.60 21.41 -41.54
C ASP A 18 67.86 20.12 -41.12
N SER A 19 67.85 19.81 -39.82
CA SER A 19 67.18 18.61 -39.28
C SER A 19 65.64 18.71 -39.20
N ARG A 20 65.07 19.90 -39.47
CA ARG A 20 63.62 20.14 -39.29
C ARG A 20 62.76 19.88 -40.52
N SER A 21 63.34 19.42 -41.64
CA SER A 21 62.66 19.47 -42.95
C SER A 21 62.18 18.13 -43.51
N ASN A 22 62.39 16.99 -42.84
CA ASN A 22 62.03 15.68 -43.39
C ASN A 22 61.22 14.81 -42.40
N PRO A 23 59.87 14.96 -42.36
CA PRO A 23 59.04 14.02 -41.61
C PRO A 23 59.00 12.64 -42.29
N GLU A 24 59.26 11.59 -41.50
CA GLU A 24 59.23 10.17 -41.89
C GLU A 24 57.80 9.73 -42.30
N PRO A 25 57.61 8.83 -43.30
CA PRO A 25 56.28 8.37 -43.70
C PRO A 25 55.57 7.63 -42.54
N THR A 26 54.32 8.00 -42.28
CA THR A 26 53.51 7.46 -41.19
C THR A 26 53.03 6.04 -41.52
N PRO A 27 53.12 5.06 -40.59
CA PRO A 27 52.61 3.71 -40.84
C PRO A 27 51.08 3.68 -41.00
N GLU A 28 50.57 2.81 -41.88
CA GLU A 28 49.14 2.62 -42.10
C GLU A 28 48.41 2.04 -40.86
N PRO A 29 47.13 2.38 -40.64
CA PRO A 29 46.39 1.92 -39.47
C PRO A 29 46.05 0.42 -39.56
N THR A 30 46.36 -0.30 -38.47
CA THR A 30 46.00 -1.71 -38.27
C THR A 30 44.47 -1.85 -38.09
N PRO A 31 43.80 -2.85 -38.70
CA PRO A 31 42.36 -3.05 -38.52
C PRO A 31 42.01 -3.37 -37.05
N GLU A 32 40.90 -2.82 -36.57
CA GLU A 32 40.40 -3.05 -35.21
C GLU A 32 39.90 -4.48 -34.99
N PRO A 33 40.06 -5.03 -33.77
CA PRO A 33 39.57 -6.37 -33.45
C PRO A 33 38.04 -6.42 -33.45
N THR A 34 37.49 -7.51 -33.99
CA THR A 34 36.04 -7.76 -34.02
C THR A 34 35.54 -8.11 -32.61
N PRO A 35 34.41 -7.55 -32.14
CA PRO A 35 33.87 -7.87 -30.83
C PRO A 35 33.47 -9.36 -30.71
N GLU A 36 33.80 -9.98 -29.59
CA GLU A 36 33.41 -11.37 -29.29
C GLU A 36 31.90 -11.49 -29.05
N PRO A 37 31.29 -12.65 -29.39
CA PRO A 37 29.87 -12.88 -29.17
C PRO A 37 29.53 -12.90 -27.68
N THR A 38 28.47 -12.20 -27.30
CA THR A 38 27.94 -12.18 -25.93
C THR A 38 27.28 -13.53 -25.61
N PRO A 39 27.52 -14.13 -24.44
CA PRO A 39 26.87 -15.39 -24.07
C PRO A 39 25.34 -15.23 -23.98
N GLU A 40 24.61 -16.24 -24.45
CA GLU A 40 23.15 -16.28 -24.38
C GLU A 40 22.66 -16.34 -22.92
N PRO A 41 21.50 -15.71 -22.60
CA PRO A 41 20.94 -15.76 -21.27
C PRO A 41 20.49 -17.18 -20.91
N THR A 42 20.96 -17.67 -19.76
CA THR A 42 20.50 -18.92 -19.15
C THR A 42 19.00 -18.83 -18.83
N PRO A 43 18.19 -19.84 -19.16
CA PRO A 43 16.76 -19.85 -18.82
C PRO A 43 16.56 -19.80 -17.30
N GLU A 44 15.62 -18.98 -16.86
CA GLU A 44 15.24 -18.89 -15.44
C GLU A 44 14.64 -20.21 -14.94
N PRO A 45 14.88 -20.58 -13.67
CA PRO A 45 14.31 -21.79 -13.10
C PRO A 45 12.78 -21.69 -13.03
N THR A 46 12.11 -22.69 -13.57
CA THR A 46 10.65 -22.87 -13.44
C THR A 46 10.27 -22.95 -11.96
N PRO A 47 9.26 -22.19 -11.49
CA PRO A 47 8.80 -22.29 -10.10
C PRO A 47 8.28 -23.70 -9.81
N GLU A 48 8.61 -24.24 -8.65
CA GLU A 48 8.11 -25.53 -8.18
C GLU A 48 6.58 -25.49 -8.02
N PRO A 49 5.88 -26.60 -8.30
CA PRO A 49 4.44 -26.68 -8.12
C PRO A 49 4.07 -26.48 -6.65
N THR A 50 3.12 -25.58 -6.43
CA THR A 50 2.55 -25.33 -5.10
C THR A 50 1.80 -26.59 -4.63
N PRO A 51 2.00 -27.07 -3.39
CA PRO A 51 1.27 -28.23 -2.90
C PRO A 51 -0.24 -28.00 -2.96
N GLU A 52 -0.99 -29.02 -3.38
CA GLU A 52 -2.44 -28.98 -3.42
C GLU A 52 -3.03 -28.68 -2.04
N PRO A 53 -4.09 -27.86 -1.95
CA PRO A 53 -4.74 -27.57 -0.69
C PRO A 53 -5.32 -28.86 -0.10
N THR A 54 -4.94 -29.15 1.14
CA THR A 54 -5.52 -30.24 1.91
C THR A 54 -7.01 -29.94 2.10
N PRO A 55 -7.93 -30.89 1.84
CA PRO A 55 -9.36 -30.65 2.07
C PRO A 55 -9.61 -30.28 3.53
N GLU A 56 -10.35 -29.20 3.75
CA GLU A 56 -10.77 -28.78 5.09
C GLU A 56 -11.58 -29.90 5.76
N PRO A 57 -11.41 -30.13 7.06
CA PRO A 57 -12.21 -31.12 7.78
C PRO A 57 -13.69 -30.73 7.68
N THR A 58 -14.51 -31.68 7.24
CA THR A 58 -15.98 -31.57 7.29
C THR A 58 -16.38 -31.22 8.72
N PRO A 59 -17.12 -30.12 8.98
CA PRO A 59 -17.61 -29.83 10.31
C PRO A 59 -18.50 -30.98 10.78
N GLU A 60 -18.22 -31.50 11.98
CA GLU A 60 -19.12 -32.45 12.63
C GLU A 60 -20.52 -31.84 12.75
N PRO A 61 -21.59 -32.64 12.61
CA PRO A 61 -22.95 -32.13 12.78
C PRO A 61 -23.11 -31.53 14.17
N THR A 62 -23.40 -30.24 14.22
CA THR A 62 -23.75 -29.53 15.45
C THR A 62 -24.92 -30.26 16.11
N PRO A 63 -24.85 -30.62 17.41
CA PRO A 63 -25.99 -31.19 18.11
C PRO A 63 -27.18 -30.23 18.02
N GLU A 64 -28.39 -30.79 17.88
CA GLU A 64 -29.63 -30.02 17.86
C GLU A 64 -29.69 -29.06 19.07
N PRO A 65 -30.15 -27.81 18.89
CA PRO A 65 -30.23 -26.86 19.98
C PRO A 65 -31.17 -27.40 21.07
N THR A 66 -30.57 -27.74 22.21
CA THR A 66 -31.30 -27.95 23.45
C THR A 66 -31.96 -26.61 23.81
N PRO A 67 -33.25 -26.55 24.17
CA PRO A 67 -33.88 -25.29 24.58
C PRO A 67 -33.16 -24.73 25.81
N GLU A 68 -32.50 -23.58 25.64
CA GLU A 68 -31.86 -22.86 26.74
C GLU A 68 -32.90 -22.26 27.71
N PRO A 69 -32.57 -22.16 29.00
CA PRO A 69 -33.48 -21.73 30.05
C PRO A 69 -33.91 -20.28 29.90
N THR A 70 -35.16 -20.03 30.25
CA THR A 70 -35.79 -18.72 30.42
C THR A 70 -34.85 -17.76 31.16
N PRO A 71 -34.49 -16.59 30.58
CA PRO A 71 -33.70 -15.60 31.30
C PRO A 71 -34.51 -15.04 32.46
N ALA A 72 -34.04 -15.31 33.68
CA ALA A 72 -34.47 -14.60 34.87
C ALA A 72 -34.10 -13.12 34.72
N THR A 73 -35.10 -12.29 34.95
CA THR A 73 -35.05 -10.83 34.98
C THR A 73 -34.04 -10.35 36.03
N GLU A 74 -32.88 -9.87 35.59
CA GLU A 74 -32.04 -8.98 36.39
C GLU A 74 -31.92 -7.61 35.72
N THR A 75 -32.63 -6.69 36.37
CA THR A 75 -32.77 -5.25 36.20
C THR A 75 -31.46 -4.51 35.97
N SER A 76 -31.30 -3.95 34.77
CA SER A 76 -30.69 -2.62 34.54
C SER A 76 -31.10 -2.12 33.15
N GLU A 77 -32.39 -1.84 32.98
CA GLU A 77 -32.94 -1.22 31.79
C GLU A 77 -32.88 0.30 31.93
N THR A 78 -31.78 0.90 31.50
CA THR A 78 -31.84 2.19 30.80
C THR A 78 -32.61 1.93 29.49
N PRO A 79 -33.62 2.73 29.11
CA PRO A 79 -34.58 2.33 28.09
C PRO A 79 -33.86 2.21 26.74
N LYS A 80 -33.59 0.97 26.30
CA LYS A 80 -33.30 0.67 24.90
C LYS A 80 -34.63 0.71 24.16
N ILE A 81 -35.01 1.92 23.76
CA ILE A 81 -35.90 2.11 22.62
C ILE A 81 -35.31 1.26 21.49
N HIS A 82 -36.12 0.37 20.91
CA HIS A 82 -35.78 -0.34 19.68
C HIS A 82 -35.69 0.71 18.55
N GLU A 83 -34.58 1.44 18.49
CA GLU A 83 -34.12 2.06 17.27
C GLU A 83 -33.44 0.96 16.45
N GLU A 84 -34.13 0.52 15.40
CA GLU A 84 -33.54 -0.27 14.33
C GLU A 84 -32.25 0.41 13.87
N ARG A 85 -31.09 -0.10 14.32
CA ARG A 85 -29.83 0.59 14.10
C ARG A 85 -29.54 0.65 12.60
N ASP A 86 -29.59 1.85 12.04
CA ASP A 86 -28.99 2.23 10.76
C ASP A 86 -27.46 2.26 10.85
N VAL A 87 -26.87 1.45 11.75
CA VAL A 87 -25.46 1.56 12.12
C VAL A 87 -24.74 0.24 11.85
N ILE A 88 -23.75 0.30 10.97
CA ILE A 88 -22.81 -0.79 10.68
C ILE A 88 -21.53 -0.57 11.48
N PHE A 89 -21.25 -1.46 12.44
CA PHE A 89 -20.00 -1.41 13.21
C PHE A 89 -18.87 -2.14 12.49
N VAL A 90 -17.79 -1.42 12.17
CA VAL A 90 -16.61 -1.98 11.49
C VAL A 90 -15.62 -2.55 12.51
N GLY A 91 -15.46 -3.86 12.48
CA GLY A 91 -14.52 -4.63 13.31
C GLY A 91 -13.44 -5.33 12.46
N THR A 92 -13.14 -6.59 12.79
CA THR A 92 -12.01 -7.34 12.20
C THR A 92 -12.35 -8.13 10.94
N LYS A 93 -13.63 -8.28 10.59
CA LYS A 93 -14.08 -9.00 9.38
C LYS A 93 -13.52 -8.36 8.09
N PRO A 94 -13.48 -9.09 6.96
CA PRO A 94 -13.08 -8.54 5.68
C PRO A 94 -13.90 -7.33 5.26
N ILE A 95 -13.28 -6.42 4.49
CA ILE A 95 -13.92 -5.17 4.04
C ILE A 95 -15.26 -5.41 3.33
N MET A 96 -15.32 -6.43 2.46
CA MET A 96 -16.51 -6.75 1.67
C MET A 96 -17.71 -7.17 2.51
N THR A 97 -17.50 -7.71 3.71
CA THR A 97 -18.60 -8.04 4.64
C THR A 97 -19.34 -6.78 5.06
N TYR A 98 -18.62 -5.71 5.36
CA TYR A 98 -19.26 -4.44 5.74
C TYR A 98 -19.89 -3.76 4.53
N VAL A 99 -19.22 -3.79 3.38
CA VAL A 99 -19.78 -3.24 2.13
C VAL A 99 -21.12 -3.90 1.82
N SER A 100 -21.17 -5.22 1.74
CA SER A 100 -22.41 -5.96 1.45
C SER A 100 -23.50 -5.71 2.50
N ALA A 101 -23.16 -5.66 3.79
CA ALA A 101 -24.11 -5.34 4.86
C ALA A 101 -24.69 -3.92 4.72
N THR A 102 -23.84 -2.92 4.46
CA THR A 102 -24.27 -1.53 4.24
C THR A 102 -25.17 -1.43 3.01
N LEU A 103 -24.82 -2.07 1.90
CA LEU A 103 -25.64 -2.05 0.68
C LEU A 103 -26.99 -2.74 0.87
N THR A 104 -27.01 -3.83 1.63
CA THR A 104 -28.26 -4.52 1.98
C THR A 104 -29.18 -3.57 2.75
N GLN A 105 -28.65 -2.83 3.74
CA GLN A 105 -29.44 -1.86 4.50
C GLN A 105 -29.88 -0.66 3.64
N LEU A 106 -28.99 -0.12 2.81
CA LEU A 106 -29.27 0.98 1.87
C LEU A 106 -30.25 0.62 0.75
N SER A 107 -30.60 -0.67 0.59
CA SER A 107 -31.64 -1.10 -0.33
C SER A 107 -33.05 -0.82 0.22
N THR A 108 -33.19 -0.88 1.54
CA THR A 108 -34.46 -0.66 2.26
C THR A 108 -34.53 0.69 2.96
N ARG A 109 -33.38 1.32 3.21
CA ARG A 109 -33.23 2.54 4.00
C ARG A 109 -32.54 3.64 3.21
N THR A 110 -32.89 4.88 3.52
CA THR A 110 -32.33 6.07 2.83
C THR A 110 -30.94 6.41 3.31
N THR A 111 -30.63 6.14 4.59
CA THR A 111 -29.37 6.51 5.23
C THR A 111 -28.85 5.35 6.08
N VAL A 112 -27.54 5.11 6.03
CA VAL A 112 -26.84 4.14 6.88
C VAL A 112 -25.53 4.76 7.38
N THR A 113 -25.32 4.71 8.69
CA THR A 113 -24.10 5.12 9.39
C THR A 113 -23.10 3.97 9.49
N ILE A 114 -21.89 4.18 9.01
CA ILE A 114 -20.76 3.27 9.23
C ILE A 114 -19.97 3.80 10.43
N LYS A 115 -19.91 3.02 11.51
CA LYS A 115 -19.23 3.40 12.76
C LYS A 115 -17.99 2.54 12.99
N ALA A 116 -16.87 3.17 13.34
CA ALA A 116 -15.63 2.50 13.65
C ALA A 116 -14.83 3.18 14.75
N ARG A 117 -13.85 2.46 15.30
CA ARG A 117 -12.98 2.96 16.36
C ARG A 117 -11.52 2.55 16.19
N GLY A 118 -10.61 3.40 16.64
CA GLY A 118 -9.17 3.18 16.62
C GLY A 118 -8.66 2.76 15.25
N LYS A 119 -7.86 1.70 15.19
CA LYS A 119 -7.26 1.18 13.94
C LYS A 119 -8.28 0.84 12.84
N ARG A 120 -9.54 0.58 13.19
CA ARG A 120 -10.60 0.22 12.23
C ARG A 120 -11.24 1.43 11.53
N ILE A 121 -10.89 2.66 11.93
CA ILE A 121 -11.36 3.88 11.26
C ILE A 121 -10.94 3.89 9.79
N THR A 122 -9.68 3.56 9.48
CA THR A 122 -9.21 3.48 8.08
C THR A 122 -10.06 2.52 7.26
N GLN A 123 -10.38 1.35 7.84
CA GLN A 123 -11.22 0.37 7.17
C GLN A 123 -12.65 0.89 6.93
N ALA A 124 -13.22 1.69 7.83
CA ALA A 124 -14.52 2.32 7.62
C ALA A 124 -14.50 3.38 6.51
N VAL A 125 -13.41 4.13 6.40
CA VAL A 125 -13.19 5.05 5.27
C VAL A 125 -13.12 4.26 3.96
N ASP A 126 -12.39 3.15 3.93
CA ASP A 126 -12.29 2.30 2.73
C ASP A 126 -13.65 1.73 2.31
N VAL A 127 -14.45 1.25 3.27
CA VAL A 127 -15.82 0.77 3.02
C VAL A 127 -16.67 1.88 2.41
N SER A 128 -16.66 3.06 3.02
CA SER A 128 -17.46 4.22 2.58
C SER A 128 -17.08 4.65 1.16
N GLN A 129 -15.78 4.75 0.89
CA GLN A 129 -15.25 5.10 -0.42
C GLN A 129 -15.55 4.02 -1.46
N MET A 130 -15.47 2.75 -1.10
CA MET A 130 -15.80 1.65 -2.00
C MET A 130 -17.27 1.71 -2.44
N ILE A 131 -18.19 1.98 -1.51
CA ILE A 131 -19.62 2.12 -1.81
C ILE A 131 -19.85 3.26 -2.79
N VAL A 132 -19.39 4.47 -2.46
CA VAL A 132 -19.61 5.65 -3.31
C VAL A 132 -18.96 5.49 -4.69
N LYS A 133 -17.72 4.99 -4.76
CA LYS A 133 -17.01 4.85 -6.04
C LYS A 133 -17.54 3.73 -6.92
N ARG A 134 -17.96 2.60 -6.34
CA ARG A 134 -18.45 1.45 -7.13
C ARG A 134 -19.93 1.56 -7.49
N MET A 135 -20.69 2.38 -6.77
CA MET A 135 -22.14 2.54 -6.98
C MET A 135 -22.52 3.96 -7.41
N ASP A 136 -21.63 4.61 -8.15
CA ASP A 136 -21.84 5.94 -8.72
C ASP A 136 -23.14 6.00 -9.55
N SER A 137 -23.47 4.91 -10.26
CA SER A 137 -24.72 4.79 -11.03
C SER A 137 -26.00 4.72 -10.17
N VAL A 138 -25.89 4.39 -8.89
CA VAL A 138 -27.04 4.28 -7.96
C VAL A 138 -27.22 5.55 -7.14
N GLY A 139 -26.23 6.45 -7.12
CA GLY A 139 -26.35 7.77 -6.47
C GLY A 139 -26.12 7.76 -4.97
N TYR A 140 -25.32 6.83 -4.43
CA TYR A 140 -24.94 6.87 -3.01
C TYR A 140 -23.88 7.94 -2.75
N VAL A 141 -24.09 8.75 -1.71
CA VAL A 141 -23.21 9.84 -1.32
C VAL A 141 -22.88 9.79 0.17
N ILE A 142 -21.71 10.30 0.56
CA ILE A 142 -21.41 10.55 1.98
C ILE A 142 -22.11 11.84 2.38
N SER A 143 -23.08 11.76 3.28
CA SER A 143 -23.87 12.91 3.73
C SER A 143 -23.26 13.63 4.93
N ASP A 144 -22.65 12.89 5.87
CA ASP A 144 -21.99 13.48 7.05
C ASP A 144 -20.84 12.59 7.55
N VAL A 145 -19.86 13.21 8.22
CA VAL A 145 -18.73 12.52 8.87
C VAL A 145 -18.49 13.13 10.25
N ARG A 146 -18.66 12.32 11.29
CA ARG A 146 -18.50 12.73 12.69
C ARG A 146 -17.33 11.98 13.30
N ILE A 147 -16.47 12.72 14.00
CA ILE A 147 -15.30 12.16 14.71
C ILE A 147 -15.46 12.47 16.20
N SER A 148 -15.15 11.50 17.04
CA SER A 148 -15.27 11.61 18.49
C SER A 148 -14.16 10.80 19.18
N SER A 149 -14.18 10.77 20.51
CA SER A 149 -13.27 9.94 21.31
C SER A 149 -14.05 9.30 22.45
N ASP A 150 -13.99 7.98 22.54
CA ASP A 150 -14.62 7.21 23.61
C ASP A 150 -13.54 6.74 24.60
N SER A 151 -13.80 6.91 25.90
CA SER A 151 -12.95 6.30 26.95
C SER A 151 -13.30 4.82 27.09
N LEU A 152 -12.32 3.95 26.87
CA LEU A 152 -12.43 2.51 27.01
C LEU A 152 -11.55 2.02 28.16
N THR A 153 -12.11 1.16 29.00
CA THR A 153 -11.34 0.43 29.99
C THR A 153 -10.58 -0.69 29.30
N SER A 154 -9.26 -0.59 29.33
CA SER A 154 -8.35 -1.64 28.85
C SER A 154 -8.36 -2.83 29.83
N GLN A 155 -7.88 -4.00 29.39
CA GLN A 155 -7.88 -5.23 30.22
C GLN A 155 -7.10 -5.09 31.53
N ASP A 156 -6.17 -4.13 31.58
CA ASP A 156 -5.39 -3.72 32.76
C ASP A 156 -6.16 -2.76 33.70
N GLY A 157 -7.45 -2.52 33.47
CA GLY A 157 -8.31 -1.64 34.29
C GLY A 157 -8.07 -0.15 34.06
N LYS A 158 -7.11 0.23 33.20
CA LYS A 158 -6.82 1.64 32.90
C LYS A 158 -7.78 2.17 31.85
N GLN A 159 -8.26 3.39 32.05
CA GLN A 159 -9.00 4.11 31.02
C GLN A 159 -8.04 4.61 29.93
N ARG A 160 -8.44 4.39 28.67
CA ARG A 160 -7.72 4.88 27.50
C ARG A 160 -8.72 5.47 26.51
N ASN A 161 -8.41 6.65 26.01
CA ASN A 161 -9.19 7.29 24.97
C ASN A 161 -8.92 6.61 23.63
N VAL A 162 -9.99 6.30 22.90
CA VAL A 162 -9.92 5.72 21.56
C VAL A 162 -10.79 6.56 20.64
N SER A 163 -10.20 7.03 19.53
CA SER A 163 -10.93 7.76 18.52
C SER A 163 -12.06 6.92 17.93
N THR A 164 -13.18 7.57 17.65
CA THR A 164 -14.34 7.00 16.98
C THR A 164 -14.69 7.85 15.77
N MET A 165 -15.26 7.20 14.76
CA MET A 165 -15.74 7.85 13.55
C MET A 165 -17.08 7.24 13.14
N GLU A 166 -17.99 8.10 12.71
CA GLU A 166 -19.28 7.78 12.12
C GLU A 166 -19.37 8.44 10.75
N ILE A 167 -19.72 7.66 9.73
CA ILE A 167 -19.82 8.11 8.34
C ILE A 167 -21.22 7.78 7.84
N ASP A 168 -22.01 8.78 7.51
CA ASP A 168 -23.37 8.58 7.01
C ASP A 168 -23.35 8.49 5.49
N ILE A 169 -23.89 7.39 4.97
CA ILE A 169 -24.11 7.16 3.55
C ILE A 169 -25.59 7.30 3.27
N THR A 170 -25.95 8.16 2.32
CA THR A 170 -27.34 8.41 1.94
C THR A 170 -27.55 8.15 0.45
N LYS A 171 -28.73 7.67 0.08
CA LYS A 171 -29.17 7.58 -1.32
C LYS A 171 -29.77 8.91 -1.77
N ASN A 172 -29.19 9.53 -2.80
CA ASN A 172 -29.70 10.75 -3.42
C ASN A 172 -30.87 10.49 -4.36
#